data_AF-A0A2V7XVN8-F1
#
_entry.id   AF-A0A2V7XVN8-F1
#
_cell.length_a   1.000
_cell.length_b   1.000
_cell.length_c   1.000
_cell.angle_alpha   90.00
_cell.angle_beta   90.00
_cell.angle_gamma   90.00
#
_symmetry.space_group_name_H-M   'P 1'
#
loop_
_entity.id
_entity.type
_entity.pdbx_description
1 polymer ?
#
loop_
_entity_poly.entity_id
_entity_poly.type
_entity_poly.pdbx_seq_one_letter_code
_entity_poly.pdbx_strand_id
1 'polypeptide(L)'
;MCAQMRSEGMTAGFRVVKTTQPIVTPAVISAMADVAFYRGKPVAPVLPNALLPVEPAPCARAMIEAVDPRRDADAMILQFSSPFSNPYTRRQIGVVARLSLGEDNPVWYWIPMVDRHGSWAASSPLILGVRE
;
A
#
# COMPACT_ATOMS: atom_id res chain seq x y z
N MET A 1 -17.73 -4.21 -5.06
CA MET A 1 -16.76 -3.27 -4.46
C MET A 1 -17.36 -1.88 -4.20
N CYS A 2 -17.44 -0.91 -5.14
CA CYS A 2 -17.84 0.46 -4.76
C CYS A 2 -19.24 0.59 -4.10
N ALA A 3 -20.21 -0.23 -4.52
CA ALA A 3 -21.53 -0.29 -3.89
C ALA A 3 -21.49 -0.94 -2.49
N GLN A 4 -20.57 -1.88 -2.26
CA GLN A 4 -20.38 -2.57 -0.99
C GLN A 4 -19.79 -1.63 0.07
N MET A 5 -18.79 -0.83 -0.31
CA MET A 5 -18.24 0.21 0.58
C MET A 5 -19.32 1.21 1.03
N ARG A 6 -20.28 1.56 0.15
CA ARG A 6 -21.43 2.39 0.54
C ARG A 6 -22.37 1.69 1.53
N SER A 7 -22.61 0.38 1.40
CA SER A 7 -23.40 -0.38 2.40
C SER A 7 -22.64 -0.61 3.71
N GLU A 8 -21.32 -0.56 3.69
CA GLU A 8 -20.43 -0.57 4.88
C GLU A 8 -20.33 0.84 5.54
N GLY A 9 -21.20 1.78 5.16
CA GLY A 9 -21.35 3.10 5.80
C GLY A 9 -20.51 4.23 5.18
N MET A 10 -19.72 3.98 4.13
CA MET A 10 -18.81 4.98 3.56
C MET A 10 -19.54 6.12 2.81
N THR A 11 -19.68 7.26 3.47
CA THR A 11 -20.28 8.50 2.93
C THR A 11 -19.30 9.34 2.10
N ALA A 12 -18.07 9.47 2.57
CA ALA A 12 -17.05 10.32 1.94
C ALA A 12 -16.36 9.65 0.75
N GLY A 13 -16.31 8.31 0.74
CA GLY A 13 -15.76 7.50 -0.34
C GLY A 13 -14.25 7.29 -0.27
N PHE A 14 -13.71 6.71 -1.34
CA PHE A 14 -12.32 6.26 -1.45
C PHE A 14 -11.42 7.38 -1.97
N ARG A 15 -10.30 7.63 -1.28
CA ARG A 15 -9.27 8.61 -1.65
C ARG A 15 -7.92 7.88 -1.73
N VAL A 16 -7.10 8.25 -2.71
CA VAL A 16 -5.79 7.62 -2.93
C VAL A 16 -4.72 8.71 -2.89
N VAL A 17 -3.65 8.48 -2.12
CA VAL A 17 -2.52 9.42 -2.05
C VAL A 17 -1.64 9.23 -3.29
N LYS A 18 -1.48 10.30 -4.07
CA LYS A 18 -0.71 10.34 -5.33
C LYS A 18 0.79 10.09 -5.12
N THR A 19 1.33 10.65 -4.04
CA THR A 19 2.77 10.65 -3.76
C THR A 19 3.11 9.53 -2.78
N THR A 20 4.27 8.90 -3.01
CA THR A 20 4.75 7.80 -2.17
C THR A 20 5.13 8.30 -0.78
N GLN A 21 4.50 7.74 0.25
CA GLN A 21 4.60 8.21 1.63
C GLN A 21 5.71 7.47 2.41
N PRO A 22 6.33 8.09 3.43
CA PRO A 22 7.34 7.47 4.30
C PRO A 22 6.72 6.53 5.35
N ILE A 23 5.78 5.66 4.93
CA ILE A 23 5.02 4.74 5.81
C ILE A 23 5.77 3.44 6.16
N VAL A 24 7.03 3.30 5.75
CA VAL A 24 7.85 2.09 6.02
C VAL A 24 8.59 2.26 7.35
N THR A 25 7.98 1.77 8.43
CA THR A 25 8.53 1.83 9.79
C THR A 25 9.20 0.51 10.20
N PRO A 26 10.00 0.46 11.29
CA PRO A 26 10.54 -0.80 11.81
C PRO A 26 9.45 -1.82 12.19
N ALA A 27 8.26 -1.38 12.62
CA ALA A 27 7.12 -2.24 12.91
C ALA A 27 6.54 -2.87 11.63
N VAL A 28 6.39 -2.07 10.57
CA VAL A 28 5.97 -2.55 9.24
C VAL A 28 6.97 -3.55 8.66
N ILE A 29 8.27 -3.25 8.76
CA ILE A 29 9.33 -4.18 8.36
C ILE A 29 9.25 -5.48 9.18
N SER A 30 9.04 -5.40 10.49
CA SER A 30 8.92 -6.59 11.34
C SER A 30 7.71 -7.46 10.93
N ALA A 31 6.56 -6.86 10.66
CA ALA A 31 5.37 -7.59 10.17
C ALA A 31 5.56 -8.19 8.75
N MET A 32 6.45 -7.64 7.92
CA MET A 32 6.83 -8.28 6.65
C MET A 32 7.64 -9.56 6.86
N ALA A 33 8.31 -9.74 8.01
CA ALA A 33 9.04 -10.96 8.32
C ALA A 33 8.10 -12.17 8.40
N ASP A 34 7.03 -12.05 9.20
CA ASP A 34 6.02 -13.10 9.42
C ASP A 34 5.44 -13.64 8.11
N VAL A 35 5.18 -12.74 7.16
CA VAL A 35 4.67 -13.07 5.81
C VAL A 35 5.76 -13.65 4.90
N ALA A 36 7.00 -13.19 5.02
CA ALA A 36 8.11 -13.56 4.14
C ALA A 36 8.79 -14.91 4.45
N PHE A 37 8.37 -15.63 5.50
CA PHE A 37 8.80 -17.01 5.72
C PHE A 37 8.07 -18.02 4.82
N TYR A 38 7.06 -17.59 4.04
CA TYR A 38 6.64 -18.28 2.81
C TYR A 38 7.68 -18.09 1.68
N ARG A 39 8.04 -19.17 0.97
CA ARG A 39 9.36 -19.32 0.29
C ARG A 39 9.49 -18.66 -1.11
N GLY A 40 10.58 -17.88 -1.34
CA GLY A 40 11.07 -17.50 -2.70
C GLY A 40 12.23 -16.47 -2.71
N LYS A 41 13.30 -16.64 -3.53
CA LYS A 41 14.62 -15.89 -3.56
C LYS A 41 15.31 -16.04 -4.97
N PRO A 42 16.44 -15.40 -5.43
CA PRO A 42 17.21 -14.12 -5.14
C PRO A 42 17.73 -13.30 -6.41
N VAL A 43 18.15 -12.01 -6.53
CA VAL A 43 18.11 -10.66 -5.84
C VAL A 43 17.98 -9.51 -6.92
N ALA A 44 17.61 -8.23 -6.58
CA ALA A 44 17.63 -7.00 -7.44
C ALA A 44 17.68 -5.67 -6.58
N PRO A 45 18.11 -4.49 -7.12
CA PRO A 45 18.43 -3.27 -6.33
C PRO A 45 17.25 -2.28 -6.08
N VAL A 46 17.47 -1.31 -5.18
CA VAL A 46 16.52 -0.26 -4.76
C VAL A 46 16.51 0.93 -5.72
N LEU A 47 15.31 1.49 -6.01
CA LEU A 47 15.13 2.76 -6.72
C LEU A 47 14.67 3.86 -5.74
N PRO A 48 15.55 4.78 -5.29
CA PRO A 48 15.11 5.96 -4.56
C PRO A 48 14.27 6.87 -5.46
N ASN A 49 13.26 7.52 -4.88
CA ASN A 49 12.37 8.51 -5.53
C ASN A 49 11.57 8.02 -6.76
N ALA A 50 11.36 6.71 -6.91
CA ALA A 50 10.33 6.20 -7.82
C ALA A 50 8.91 6.50 -7.26
N LEU A 51 8.40 7.71 -7.53
CA LEU A 51 6.98 8.01 -7.42
C LEU A 51 6.22 7.06 -8.34
N LEU A 52 5.37 6.20 -7.77
CA LEU A 52 4.45 5.39 -8.58
C LEU A 52 3.32 6.28 -9.10
N PRO A 53 3.11 6.39 -10.42
CA PRO A 53 1.90 7.00 -10.96
C PRO A 53 0.73 6.06 -10.69
N VAL A 54 0.05 6.24 -9.56
CA VAL A 54 -1.13 5.44 -9.21
C VAL A 54 -2.30 5.92 -10.07
N GLU A 55 -2.74 5.09 -11.01
CA GLU A 55 -3.93 5.38 -11.81
C GLU A 55 -5.19 5.43 -10.93
N PRO A 56 -6.17 6.32 -11.24
CA PRO A 56 -7.38 6.44 -10.46
C PRO A 56 -8.25 5.18 -10.60
N ALA A 57 -8.29 4.37 -9.54
CA ALA A 57 -9.18 3.21 -9.47
C ALA A 57 -10.64 3.62 -9.68
N PRO A 58 -11.49 2.79 -10.32
CA PRO A 58 -12.88 3.17 -10.67
C PRO A 58 -13.83 3.41 -9.49
N CYS A 59 -13.39 3.15 -8.24
CA CYS A 59 -14.11 3.56 -7.03
C CYS A 59 -13.57 4.85 -6.38
N ALA A 60 -12.44 5.41 -6.85
CA ALA A 60 -11.78 6.55 -6.23
C ALA A 60 -12.54 7.86 -6.53
N ARG A 61 -12.84 8.61 -5.48
CA ARG A 61 -13.53 9.91 -5.55
C ARG A 61 -12.55 11.07 -5.73
N ALA A 62 -11.32 10.92 -5.24
CA ALA A 62 -10.26 11.92 -5.37
C ALA A 62 -8.85 11.29 -5.28
N MET A 63 -7.90 11.92 -5.98
CA MET A 63 -6.45 11.66 -5.86
C MET A 63 -5.83 12.82 -5.07
N ILE A 64 -5.37 12.57 -3.84
CA ILE A 64 -4.90 13.60 -2.89
C ILE A 64 -3.37 13.61 -2.78
N GLU A 65 -2.76 14.76 -2.45
CA GLU A 65 -1.28 14.86 -2.34
C GLU A 65 -0.75 14.34 -0.99
N ALA A 66 -1.50 14.59 0.08
CA ALA A 66 -1.22 14.21 1.46
C ALA A 66 -2.56 14.09 2.22
N VAL A 67 -2.53 13.50 3.42
CA VAL A 67 -3.70 13.35 4.29
C VAL A 67 -3.92 14.62 5.13
N ASP A 68 -5.15 15.11 5.16
CA ASP A 68 -5.61 16.17 6.06
C ASP A 68 -6.64 15.61 7.04
N PRO A 69 -6.29 15.42 8.33
CA PRO A 69 -7.20 14.87 9.34
C PRO A 69 -8.51 15.64 9.50
N ARG A 70 -8.61 16.91 9.09
CA ARG A 70 -9.87 17.69 9.17
C ARG A 70 -10.78 17.49 7.96
N ARG A 71 -10.27 16.91 6.86
CA ARG A 71 -11.02 16.70 5.61
C ARG A 71 -11.16 15.23 5.22
N ASP A 72 -10.29 14.35 5.71
CA ASP A 72 -10.27 12.92 5.39
C ASP A 72 -10.77 12.01 6.54
N ALA A 73 -11.20 12.56 7.69
CA ALA A 73 -11.66 11.80 8.87
C ALA A 73 -12.87 10.86 8.63
N ASP A 74 -13.61 11.05 7.54
CA ASP A 74 -14.75 10.23 7.13
C ASP A 74 -14.47 9.37 5.87
N ALA A 75 -13.21 9.36 5.40
CA ALA A 75 -12.80 8.75 4.15
C ALA A 75 -11.99 7.46 4.35
N MET A 76 -12.04 6.60 3.33
CA MET A 76 -11.04 5.54 3.18
C MET A 76 -9.86 6.12 2.44
N ILE A 77 -8.66 6.00 3.00
CA ILE A 77 -7.44 6.52 2.41
C ILE A 77 -6.50 5.36 2.11
N LEU A 78 -6.12 5.21 0.84
CA LEU A 78 -5.04 4.32 0.44
C LEU A 78 -3.74 5.11 0.25
N GLN A 79 -2.74 4.77 1.05
CA GLN A 79 -1.38 5.32 0.99
C GLN A 79 -0.43 4.22 0.50
N PHE A 80 0.55 4.56 -0.34
CA PHE A 80 1.59 3.64 -0.80
C PHE A 80 2.98 4.13 -0.39
N SER A 81 3.89 3.20 -0.08
CA SER A 81 5.33 3.50 0.01
C SER A 81 5.94 3.70 -1.37
N SER A 82 7.17 4.21 -1.42
CA SER A 82 8.02 4.03 -2.62
C SER A 82 8.29 2.53 -2.83
N PRO A 83 8.58 2.07 -4.06
CA PRO A 83 9.03 0.70 -4.30
C PRO A 83 10.33 0.39 -3.54
N PHE A 84 10.37 -0.71 -2.80
CA PHE A 84 11.58 -1.18 -2.12
C PHE A 84 11.72 -2.70 -2.19
N SER A 85 12.94 -3.19 -1.94
CA SER A 85 13.24 -4.62 -1.90
C SER A 85 12.86 -5.21 -0.53
N ASN A 86 12.09 -6.29 -0.52
CA ASN A 86 11.76 -7.02 0.70
C ASN A 86 13.05 -7.56 1.36
N PRO A 87 13.38 -7.17 2.60
CA PRO A 87 14.64 -7.59 3.25
C PRO A 87 14.68 -9.09 3.57
N TYR A 88 13.52 -9.75 3.67
CA TYR A 88 13.41 -11.18 3.98
C TYR A 88 13.27 -12.03 2.70
N THR A 89 12.56 -11.53 1.68
CA THR A 89 12.31 -12.22 0.39
C THR A 89 13.19 -11.66 -0.73
N ARG A 90 14.38 -12.25 -0.94
CA ARG A 90 15.33 -11.80 -1.95
C ARG A 90 14.69 -11.73 -3.36
N ARG A 91 15.02 -10.69 -4.16
CA ARG A 91 14.46 -10.40 -5.53
C ARG A 91 13.01 -9.95 -5.57
N GLN A 92 12.28 -10.00 -4.45
CA GLN A 92 10.96 -9.42 -4.38
C GLN A 92 11.07 -7.92 -4.12
N ILE A 93 10.77 -7.12 -5.14
CA ILE A 93 10.46 -5.69 -4.99
C ILE A 93 8.95 -5.58 -4.75
N GLY A 94 8.50 -4.49 -4.13
CA GLY A 94 7.08 -4.23 -3.91
C GLY A 94 6.86 -2.91 -3.18
N VAL A 95 5.62 -2.68 -2.79
CA VAL A 95 5.22 -1.55 -1.93
C VAL A 95 4.52 -2.05 -0.68
N VAL A 96 4.68 -1.29 0.39
CA VAL A 96 3.72 -1.31 1.49
C VAL A 96 2.54 -0.43 1.09
N ALA A 97 1.33 -0.91 1.33
CA ALA A 97 0.11 -0.12 1.25
C ALA A 97 -0.54 -0.04 2.63
N ARG A 98 -1.01 1.14 3.01
CA ARG A 98 -1.77 1.41 4.24
C ARG A 98 -3.16 1.86 3.85
N LEU A 99 -4.18 1.15 4.31
CA LEU A 99 -5.59 1.49 4.12
C LEU A 99 -6.18 1.89 5.48
N SER A 100 -6.47 3.18 5.67
CA SER A 100 -7.13 3.70 6.87
C SER A 100 -8.56 4.14 6.59
N LEU A 101 -9.43 4.05 7.60
CA LEU A 101 -10.80 4.55 7.59
C LEU A 101 -10.94 5.56 8.74
N GLY A 102 -10.87 6.86 8.45
CA GLY A 102 -10.90 7.89 9.50
C GLY A 102 -9.85 7.66 10.60
N GLU A 103 -10.33 7.46 11.83
CA GLU A 103 -9.51 7.20 13.03
C GLU A 103 -9.38 5.69 13.38
N ASP A 104 -9.96 4.77 12.59
CA ASP A 104 -9.85 3.33 12.81
C ASP A 104 -8.43 2.79 12.56
N ASN A 105 -8.12 1.65 13.21
CA ASN A 105 -6.87 0.93 13.04
C ASN A 105 -6.60 0.61 11.54
N PRO A 106 -5.47 1.07 10.97
CA PRO A 106 -5.18 0.88 9.55
C PRO A 106 -4.92 -0.57 9.19
N VAL A 107 -5.48 -1.03 8.07
CA VAL A 107 -5.12 -2.33 7.48
C VAL A 107 -3.89 -2.14 6.60
N TRP A 108 -2.84 -2.90 6.91
CA TRP A 108 -1.56 -2.85 6.21
C TRP A 108 -1.40 -4.03 5.25
N TYR A 109 -0.78 -3.79 4.10
CA TYR A 109 -0.52 -4.79 3.07
C TYR A 109 0.92 -4.68 2.54
N TRP A 110 1.53 -5.81 2.23
CA TRP A 110 2.66 -5.90 1.31
C TRP A 110 2.15 -6.30 -0.06
N ILE A 111 2.50 -5.54 -1.09
CA ILE A 111 2.11 -5.80 -2.48
C ILE A 111 3.39 -6.07 -3.28
N PRO A 112 3.74 -7.34 -3.53
CA PRO A 112 4.90 -7.66 -4.34
C PRO A 112 4.67 -7.23 -5.79
N MET A 113 5.69 -6.64 -6.40
CA MET A 113 5.71 -6.25 -7.80
C MET A 113 6.61 -7.21 -8.58
N VAL A 114 6.16 -7.61 -9.77
CA VAL A 114 6.87 -8.52 -10.67
C VAL A 114 7.06 -7.86 -12.02
N ASP A 115 8.27 -7.94 -12.57
CA ASP A 115 8.50 -7.58 -13.98
C ASP A 115 7.83 -8.61 -14.89
N ARG A 116 7.07 -8.11 -15.86
CA ARG A 116 6.50 -8.83 -16.99
C ARG A 116 6.88 -8.08 -18.25
N HIS A 117 7.89 -8.59 -18.96
CA HIS A 117 8.34 -8.07 -20.27
C HIS A 117 8.73 -6.58 -20.28
N GLY A 118 9.35 -6.07 -19.21
CA GLY A 118 9.74 -4.67 -19.06
C GLY A 118 8.65 -3.78 -18.45
N SER A 119 7.57 -4.37 -17.93
CA SER A 119 6.48 -3.68 -17.23
C SER A 119 6.31 -4.23 -15.81
N TRP A 120 6.25 -3.35 -14.81
CA TRP A 120 6.04 -3.76 -13.42
C TRP A 120 4.55 -3.97 -13.14
N ALA A 121 4.16 -5.23 -12.92
CA ALA A 121 2.81 -5.60 -12.52
C ALA A 121 2.73 -5.88 -11.00
N ALA A 122 1.68 -5.39 -10.35
CA ALA A 122 1.35 -5.82 -8.99
C ALA A 122 0.91 -7.30 -8.97
N SER A 123 1.28 -8.01 -7.92
CA SER A 123 0.79 -9.36 -7.61
C SER A 123 -0.17 -9.33 -6.41
N SER A 124 -0.68 -10.48 -5.99
CA SER A 124 -1.66 -10.59 -4.90
C SER A 124 -1.15 -9.90 -3.61
N PRO A 125 -1.92 -8.98 -3.01
CA PRO A 125 -1.54 -8.33 -1.77
C PRO A 125 -1.58 -9.31 -0.60
N LEU A 126 -0.63 -9.17 0.33
CA LEU A 126 -0.51 -9.97 1.54
C LEU A 126 -0.74 -9.06 2.76
N ILE A 127 -1.69 -9.42 3.62
CA ILE A 127 -2.02 -8.61 4.82
C ILE A 127 -0.86 -8.69 5.83
N LEU A 128 -0.48 -7.54 6.40
CA LEU A 128 0.56 -7.41 7.41
C LEU A 128 -0.04 -7.22 8.80
N GLY A 129 0.37 -8.03 9.76
CA GLY A 129 -0.01 -7.92 11.18
C GLY A 129 0.78 -6.83 11.92
N VAL A 130 0.80 -5.60 11.39
CA VAL A 130 1.53 -4.47 11.98
C VAL A 130 0.97 -4.16 13.37
N ARG A 131 1.87 -3.98 14.34
CA ARG A 131 1.58 -3.50 15.68
C ARG A 131 2.31 -2.17 15.86
N GLU A 132 1.54 -1.10 16.01
CA GLU A 132 2.03 0.26 16.30
C GLU A 132 2.21 0.44 17.83
#